data_AF-A0A9E5AD90-F1
#
_entry.id   AF-A0A9E5AD90-F1
#
_cell.length_a   1.000
_cell.length_b   1.000
_cell.length_c   1.000
_cell.angle_alpha   90.00
_cell.angle_beta   90.00
_cell.angle_gamma   90.00
#
_symmetry.space_group_name_H-M   'P 1'
#
loop_
_entity.id
_entity.type
_entity.pdbx_description
1 polymer ?
#
loop_
_entity_poly.entity_id
_entity_poly.type
_entity_poly.pdbx_seq_one_letter_code
_entity_poly.pdbx_strand_id
1 'polypeptide(L)'
;MSPGAEAVTGGRQPWRALYADAATFLSRGLVAGLICGLVIGGVGGRLAMFALRLTSGGALRGVETDDGFIIGSFTGATLFLVIVTGFLGAAGGLAYLGVCEWVPPRWRAAVYALLGATLGGAAVIRPEGVDFTELEPLRLAVAFFVILPAAYGAAVSLLAERLVRAPRAPGALRIVLLVLPFGLLATGGGPFGLAALALGMGASAANRAGGVARAWRSAPATWAGRAGLLGVFGLSGVALLRDVGAVL
;
A
#
# COMPACT_ATOMS: atom_id res chain seq x y z
N MET A 1 -19.60 7.74 -57.49
CA MET A 1 -19.67 8.21 -56.09
C MET A 1 -18.77 7.32 -55.25
N SER A 2 -17.53 7.75 -55.00
CA SER A 2 -16.57 7.01 -54.17
C SER A 2 -16.72 7.47 -52.70
N PRO A 3 -16.80 6.54 -51.73
CA PRO A 3 -16.81 6.88 -50.31
C PRO A 3 -15.49 7.54 -49.93
N GLY A 4 -15.59 8.72 -49.31
CA GLY A 4 -14.47 9.53 -48.89
C GLY A 4 -13.61 8.79 -47.87
N ALA A 5 -12.32 8.75 -48.14
CA ALA A 5 -11.29 8.42 -47.18
C ALA A 5 -11.31 9.49 -46.07
N GLU A 6 -12.01 9.21 -44.97
CA GLU A 6 -11.78 9.88 -43.71
C GLU A 6 -10.33 9.59 -43.31
N ALA A 7 -9.48 10.58 -43.54
CA ALA A 7 -8.11 10.59 -43.08
C ALA A 7 -8.12 10.37 -41.56
N VAL A 8 -7.70 9.18 -41.15
CA VAL A 8 -7.26 8.87 -39.78
C VAL A 8 -6.07 9.77 -39.51
N THR A 9 -6.34 11.02 -39.16
CA THR A 9 -5.37 11.94 -38.61
C THR A 9 -5.05 11.39 -37.23
N GLY A 10 -4.02 10.54 -37.19
CA GLY A 10 -3.35 10.08 -35.99
C GLY A 10 -2.69 11.27 -35.30
N GLY A 11 -3.52 12.18 -34.77
CA GLY A 11 -3.10 13.33 -34.01
C GLY A 11 -2.33 12.82 -32.81
N ARG A 12 -1.01 13.01 -32.83
CA ARG A 12 -0.14 12.74 -31.68
C ARG A 12 -0.75 13.46 -30.50
N GLN A 13 -1.32 12.72 -29.55
CA GLN A 13 -1.77 13.35 -28.32
C GLN A 13 -0.59 14.10 -27.70
N PRO A 14 -0.78 15.38 -27.33
CA PRO A 14 0.32 16.18 -26.79
C PRO A 14 0.84 15.46 -25.54
N TRP A 15 2.14 15.20 -25.50
CA TRP A 15 2.82 14.45 -24.42
C TRP A 15 2.41 14.93 -23.02
N ARG A 16 2.12 16.23 -22.86
CA ARG A 16 1.62 16.84 -21.62
C ARG A 16 0.32 16.20 -21.10
N ALA A 17 -0.62 15.87 -21.99
CA ALA A 17 -1.88 15.24 -21.63
C ALA A 17 -1.64 13.83 -21.06
N LEU A 18 -0.73 13.06 -21.69
CA LEU A 18 -0.36 11.72 -21.22
C LEU A 18 0.25 11.75 -19.80
N TYR A 19 1.15 12.70 -19.53
CA TYR A 19 1.71 12.85 -18.18
C TYR A 19 0.68 13.32 -17.16
N ALA A 20 -0.20 14.25 -17.54
CA ALA A 20 -1.24 14.73 -16.64
C ALA A 20 -2.22 13.60 -16.24
N ASP A 21 -2.57 12.72 -17.19
CA ASP A 21 -3.42 11.57 -16.91
C ASP A 21 -2.69 10.51 -16.08
N ALA A 22 -1.43 10.20 -16.39
CA ALA A 22 -0.62 9.28 -15.61
C ALA A 22 -0.40 9.78 -14.17
N ALA A 23 -0.04 11.06 -14.00
CA ALA A 23 0.12 11.68 -12.69
C ALA A 23 -1.19 11.66 -11.90
N THR A 24 -2.32 11.92 -12.54
CA THR A 24 -3.64 11.85 -11.89
C THR A 24 -3.98 10.41 -11.46
N PHE A 25 -3.65 9.42 -12.28
CA PHE A 25 -3.88 8.01 -11.93
C PHE A 25 -3.00 7.57 -10.76
N LEU A 26 -1.70 7.86 -10.82
CA LEU A 26 -0.75 7.54 -9.75
C LEU A 26 -1.07 8.29 -8.44
N SER A 27 -1.47 9.56 -8.53
CA SER A 27 -1.82 10.35 -7.35
C SER A 27 -3.02 9.77 -6.61
N ARG A 28 -4.00 9.18 -7.32
CA ARG A 28 -5.15 8.51 -6.69
C ARG A 28 -4.73 7.27 -5.90
N GLY A 29 -3.81 6.47 -6.43
CA GLY A 29 -3.22 5.34 -5.71
C GLY A 29 -2.42 5.78 -4.50
N LEU A 30 -1.57 6.80 -4.66
CA LEU A 30 -0.80 7.41 -3.58
C LEU A 30 -1.69 7.93 -2.45
N VAL A 31 -2.75 8.68 -2.78
CA VAL A 31 -3.68 9.23 -1.79
C VAL A 31 -4.44 8.11 -1.08
N ALA A 32 -4.92 7.10 -1.81
CA ALA A 32 -5.58 5.95 -1.20
C ALA A 32 -4.64 5.23 -0.22
N GLY A 33 -3.42 4.95 -0.68
CA GLY A 33 -2.38 4.33 0.13
C GLY A 33 -2.01 5.14 1.37
N LEU A 34 -1.80 6.45 1.22
CA LEU A 34 -1.46 7.36 2.30
C LEU A 34 -2.57 7.41 3.35
N ILE A 35 -3.82 7.61 2.94
CA ILE A 35 -4.96 7.65 3.86
C ILE A 35 -5.09 6.32 4.61
N CYS A 36 -5.07 5.20 3.89
CA CYS A 36 -5.17 3.88 4.52
C CYS A 36 -3.98 3.56 5.43
N GLY A 37 -2.76 3.98 5.06
CA GLY A 37 -1.56 3.81 5.88
C GLY A 37 -1.64 4.60 7.19
N LEU A 38 -2.03 5.88 7.12
CA LEU A 38 -2.22 6.73 8.29
C LEU A 38 -3.30 6.18 9.23
N VAL A 39 -4.45 5.77 8.67
CA VAL A 39 -5.61 5.33 9.46
C VAL A 39 -5.42 3.91 9.98
N ILE A 40 -5.07 2.95 9.12
CA ILE A 40 -5.03 1.53 9.51
C ILE A 40 -3.68 1.17 10.12
N GLY A 41 -2.58 1.59 9.49
CA GLY A 41 -1.23 1.34 10.02
C GLY A 41 -0.94 2.19 11.26
N GLY A 42 -1.11 3.52 11.14
CA GLY A 42 -0.80 4.45 12.22
C GLY A 42 -1.79 4.37 13.38
N VAL A 43 -3.04 4.79 13.16
CA VAL A 43 -4.07 4.81 14.22
C VAL A 43 -4.47 3.38 14.61
N GLY A 44 -4.72 2.51 13.63
CA GLY A 44 -5.10 1.11 13.88
C GLY A 44 -4.01 0.32 14.61
N GLY A 45 -2.74 0.49 14.26
CA GLY A 45 -1.62 -0.13 14.98
C GLY A 45 -1.55 0.31 16.46
N ARG A 46 -1.76 1.60 16.73
CA ARG A 46 -1.82 2.12 18.10
C ARG A 46 -3.02 1.57 18.88
N LEU A 47 -4.18 1.47 18.24
CA LEU A 47 -5.37 0.89 18.86
C LEU A 47 -5.17 -0.60 19.16
N ALA A 48 -4.52 -1.36 18.27
CA ALA A 48 -4.19 -2.76 18.51
C ALA A 48 -3.23 -2.91 19.70
N MET A 49 -2.16 -2.11 19.76
CA MET A 49 -1.25 -2.10 20.90
C MET A 49 -1.93 -1.71 22.21
N PHE A 50 -2.85 -0.74 22.17
CA PHE A 50 -3.66 -0.38 23.33
C PHE A 50 -4.60 -1.51 23.75
N ALA A 51 -5.23 -2.20 22.80
CA ALA A 51 -6.08 -3.35 23.09
C ALA A 51 -5.27 -4.49 23.74
N LEU A 52 -4.09 -4.80 23.19
CA LEU A 52 -3.17 -5.81 23.77
C LEU A 52 -2.81 -5.44 25.21
N ARG A 53 -2.41 -4.20 25.46
CA ARG A 53 -2.13 -3.69 26.82
C ARG A 53 -3.31 -3.90 27.78
N LEU A 54 -4.54 -3.65 27.35
CA LEU A 54 -5.72 -3.83 28.20
C LEU A 54 -5.99 -5.30 28.52
N THR A 55 -5.59 -6.21 27.63
CA THR A 55 -5.74 -7.65 27.82
C THR A 55 -4.56 -8.32 28.52
N SER A 56 -3.38 -7.68 28.56
CA SER A 56 -2.21 -8.19 29.28
C SER A 56 -2.29 -7.94 30.78
N GLY A 57 -1.68 -8.82 31.57
CA GLY A 57 -1.57 -8.69 33.02
C GLY A 57 -0.87 -7.38 33.45
N GLY A 58 -1.20 -6.88 34.66
CA GLY A 58 -0.75 -5.57 35.16
C GLY A 58 0.77 -5.34 35.23
N ALA A 59 1.58 -6.39 35.08
CA ALA A 59 3.05 -6.36 35.14
C ALA A 59 3.71 -5.64 33.94
N LEU A 60 3.02 -5.47 32.81
CA LEU A 60 3.59 -4.87 31.57
C LEU A 60 3.31 -3.37 31.43
N ARG A 61 2.74 -2.73 32.46
CA ARG A 61 2.45 -1.28 32.42
C ARG A 61 3.73 -0.47 32.64
N GLY A 62 4.23 0.13 31.56
CA GLY A 62 5.39 1.04 31.60
C GLY A 62 6.67 0.47 30.97
N VAL A 63 6.60 -0.73 30.39
CA VAL A 63 7.70 -1.33 29.62
C VAL A 63 7.75 -0.69 28.22
N GLU A 64 8.97 -0.51 27.72
CA GLU A 64 9.27 -0.02 26.38
C GLU A 64 9.20 -1.21 25.40
N THR A 65 8.44 -1.09 24.32
CA THR A 65 8.37 -2.11 23.24
C THR A 65 9.66 -2.08 22.41
N ASP A 66 9.90 -3.12 21.60
CA ASP A 66 11.07 -3.21 20.71
C ASP A 66 11.19 -2.02 19.73
N ASP A 67 10.04 -1.42 19.40
CA ASP A 67 9.98 -0.22 18.56
C ASP A 67 10.30 1.10 19.30
N GLY A 68 10.78 1.05 20.56
CA GLY A 68 11.12 2.23 21.36
C GLY A 68 9.89 3.01 21.87
N PHE A 69 8.76 2.32 22.07
CA PHE A 69 7.53 2.94 22.54
C PHE A 69 7.23 2.56 23.98
N ILE A 70 7.04 3.56 24.85
CA ILE A 70 6.42 3.32 26.15
C ILE A 70 4.94 3.01 25.93
N ILE A 71 4.52 1.80 26.30
CA ILE A 71 3.15 1.30 26.16
C ILE A 71 2.17 2.26 26.84
N GLY A 72 1.40 3.01 26.03
CA GLY A 72 0.36 3.93 26.48
C GLY A 72 0.71 5.41 26.59
N SER A 73 1.85 5.86 26.05
CA SER A 73 2.16 7.28 25.91
C SER A 73 2.07 7.74 24.45
N PHE A 74 1.38 8.86 24.21
CA PHE A 74 1.36 9.55 22.92
C PHE A 74 2.57 10.49 22.84
N THR A 75 3.77 9.95 22.64
CA THR A 75 5.00 10.75 22.43
C THR A 75 5.21 11.04 20.95
N GLY A 76 6.26 11.80 20.60
CA GLY A 76 6.68 12.04 19.21
C GLY A 76 6.90 10.75 18.40
N ALA A 77 7.11 9.63 19.09
CA ALA A 77 7.20 8.29 18.50
C ALA A 77 5.86 7.83 17.86
N THR A 78 4.71 8.33 18.34
CA THR A 78 3.41 8.11 17.66
C THR A 78 3.34 8.87 16.35
N LEU A 79 3.81 10.11 16.33
CA LEU A 79 3.86 10.91 15.10
C LEU A 79 4.80 10.26 14.07
N PHE A 80 5.95 9.78 14.50
CA PHE A 80 6.87 9.02 13.64
C PHE A 80 6.21 7.78 13.04
N LEU A 81 5.58 6.93 13.86
CA LEU A 81 4.88 5.73 13.38
C LEU A 81 3.78 6.08 12.37
N VAL A 82 2.95 7.08 12.66
CA VAL A 82 1.89 7.54 11.76
C VAL A 82 2.49 8.01 10.42
N ILE A 83 3.57 8.79 10.46
CA ILE A 83 4.25 9.28 9.26
C ILE A 83 4.83 8.11 8.44
N VAL A 84 5.56 7.19 9.08
CA VAL A 84 6.18 6.03 8.42
C VAL A 84 5.12 5.11 7.80
N THR A 85 4.07 4.77 8.55
CA THR A 85 2.96 3.95 8.04
C THR A 85 2.18 4.65 6.94
N GLY A 86 2.06 5.98 6.98
CA GLY A 86 1.55 6.77 5.87
C GLY A 86 2.38 6.62 4.60
N PHE A 87 3.71 6.71 4.69
CA PHE A 87 4.60 6.58 3.54
C PHE A 87 4.68 5.16 2.99
N LEU A 88 4.77 4.16 3.87
CA LEU A 88 4.67 2.76 3.48
C LEU A 88 3.30 2.48 2.84
N GLY A 89 2.25 3.08 3.41
CA GLY A 89 0.91 3.07 2.86
C GLY A 89 0.85 3.64 1.44
N ALA A 90 1.48 4.79 1.20
CA ALA A 90 1.55 5.42 -0.12
C ALA A 90 2.27 4.52 -1.14
N ALA A 91 3.39 3.91 -0.76
CA ALA A 91 4.10 2.93 -1.59
C ALA A 91 3.22 1.71 -1.91
N GLY A 92 2.51 1.17 -0.91
CA GLY A 92 1.56 0.08 -1.11
C GLY A 92 0.35 0.49 -1.98
N GLY A 93 -0.07 1.76 -1.95
CA GLY A 93 -1.07 2.29 -2.88
C GLY A 93 -0.61 2.30 -4.34
N LEU A 94 0.67 2.61 -4.58
CA LEU A 94 1.28 2.51 -5.91
C LEU A 94 1.42 1.05 -6.37
N ALA A 95 1.88 0.17 -5.47
CA ALA A 95 2.01 -1.26 -5.76
C ALA A 95 0.65 -1.86 -6.14
N TYR A 96 -0.43 -1.46 -5.46
CA TYR A 96 -1.79 -1.86 -5.80
C TYR A 96 -2.15 -1.54 -7.25
N LEU A 97 -1.84 -0.32 -7.74
CA LEU A 97 -2.14 0.06 -9.13
C LEU A 97 -1.39 -0.80 -10.15
N GLY A 98 -0.19 -1.28 -9.81
CA GLY A 98 0.55 -2.23 -10.66
C GLY A 98 -0.08 -3.63 -10.68
N VAL A 99 -0.48 -4.10 -9.50
CA VAL A 99 -1.06 -5.44 -9.28
C VAL A 99 -2.48 -5.56 -9.83
N CYS A 100 -3.28 -4.48 -9.76
CA CYS A 100 -4.70 -4.55 -10.10
C CYS A 100 -4.95 -4.92 -11.57
N GLU A 101 -4.00 -4.65 -12.47
CA GLU A 101 -4.11 -5.02 -13.89
C GLU A 101 -4.03 -6.54 -14.11
N TRP A 102 -3.40 -7.29 -13.21
CA TRP A 102 -3.24 -8.74 -13.33
C TRP A 102 -4.38 -9.54 -12.67
N VAL A 103 -5.12 -8.89 -11.78
CA VAL A 103 -6.16 -9.51 -10.96
C VAL A 103 -7.56 -9.08 -11.46
N PRO A 104 -8.49 -10.03 -11.67
CA PRO A 104 -9.86 -9.70 -12.07
C PRO A 104 -10.53 -8.77 -11.05
N PRO A 105 -11.36 -7.79 -11.48
CA PRO A 105 -11.93 -6.77 -10.58
C PRO A 105 -12.62 -7.33 -9.34
N ARG A 106 -13.38 -8.42 -9.47
CA ARG A 106 -14.10 -9.07 -8.36
C ARG A 106 -13.19 -9.63 -7.26
N TRP A 107 -11.92 -9.91 -7.55
CA TRP A 107 -10.97 -10.54 -6.63
C TRP A 107 -9.89 -9.58 -6.11
N ARG A 108 -9.82 -8.34 -6.62
CA ARG A 108 -8.73 -7.40 -6.28
C ARG A 108 -8.62 -7.13 -4.79
N ALA A 109 -9.73 -6.81 -4.13
CA ALA A 109 -9.73 -6.55 -2.70
C ALA A 109 -9.31 -7.77 -1.88
N ALA A 110 -9.82 -8.97 -2.22
CA ALA A 110 -9.47 -10.20 -1.53
C ALA A 110 -8.00 -10.59 -1.73
N VAL A 111 -7.50 -10.54 -2.97
CA VAL A 111 -6.10 -10.86 -3.28
C VAL A 111 -5.16 -9.87 -2.60
N TYR A 112 -5.47 -8.57 -2.63
CA TYR A 112 -4.60 -7.57 -2.01
C TYR A 112 -4.67 -7.60 -0.48
N ALA A 113 -5.82 -7.96 0.10
CA ALA A 113 -5.94 -8.24 1.53
C ALA A 113 -5.10 -9.46 1.93
N LEU A 114 -5.15 -10.55 1.17
CA LEU A 114 -4.35 -11.75 1.41
C LEU A 114 -2.85 -11.46 1.29
N LEU A 115 -2.43 -10.72 0.26
CA LEU A 115 -1.04 -10.28 0.11
C LEU A 115 -0.61 -9.38 1.28
N GLY A 116 -1.47 -8.45 1.69
CA GLY A 116 -1.22 -7.62 2.87
C GLY A 116 -1.05 -8.47 4.13
N ALA A 117 -1.95 -9.43 4.37
CA ALA A 117 -1.90 -10.34 5.49
C ALA A 117 -0.59 -11.15 5.53
N THR A 118 -0.20 -11.77 4.41
CA THR A 118 0.98 -12.64 4.38
C THR A 118 2.28 -11.85 4.40
N LEU A 119 2.40 -10.77 3.63
CA LEU A 119 3.61 -9.94 3.60
C LEU A 119 3.78 -9.14 4.89
N GLY A 120 2.71 -8.50 5.36
CA GLY A 120 2.73 -7.73 6.59
C GLY A 120 2.93 -8.62 7.81
N GLY A 121 2.22 -9.75 7.87
CA GLY A 121 2.39 -10.74 8.92
C GLY A 121 3.82 -11.27 8.98
N ALA A 122 4.37 -11.75 7.85
CA ALA A 122 5.74 -12.30 7.81
C ALA A 122 6.83 -11.25 8.07
N ALA A 123 6.59 -9.98 7.75
CA ALA A 123 7.57 -8.92 8.01
C ALA A 123 7.67 -8.55 9.49
N VAL A 124 6.55 -8.67 10.22
CA VAL A 124 6.39 -8.17 11.59
C VAL A 124 6.50 -9.30 12.62
N ILE A 125 5.88 -10.45 12.37
CA ILE A 125 5.93 -11.60 13.28
C ILE A 125 7.30 -12.25 13.16
N ARG A 126 8.14 -12.06 14.18
CA ARG A 126 9.46 -12.68 14.29
C ARG A 126 9.53 -13.43 15.63
N PRO A 127 9.93 -14.73 15.62
CA PRO A 127 9.98 -15.53 16.83
C PRO A 127 10.87 -14.94 17.93
N GLU A 128 11.91 -14.20 17.54
CA GLU A 128 12.89 -13.62 18.44
C GLU A 128 12.56 -12.18 18.89
N GLY A 129 11.42 -11.62 18.49
CA GLY A 129 11.01 -10.27 18.87
C GLY A 129 10.47 -10.20 20.30
N VAL A 130 10.87 -9.18 21.06
CA VAL A 130 10.46 -8.94 22.45
C VAL A 130 8.94 -8.76 22.56
N ASP A 131 8.33 -8.18 21.52
CA ASP A 131 6.88 -8.00 21.44
C ASP A 131 6.11 -9.34 21.44
N PHE A 132 6.74 -10.47 21.07
CA PHE A 132 6.10 -11.79 21.06
C PHE A 132 6.49 -12.68 22.24
N THR A 133 7.52 -12.31 23.00
CA THR A 133 7.89 -13.01 24.24
C THR A 133 7.15 -12.46 25.45
N GLU A 134 6.75 -11.19 25.43
CA GLU A 134 6.17 -10.50 26.59
C GLU A 134 4.65 -10.24 26.48
N LEU A 135 4.07 -10.18 25.26
CA LEU A 135 2.65 -9.84 25.10
C LEU A 135 1.71 -11.04 25.28
N GLU A 136 0.93 -11.01 26.37
CA GLU A 136 -0.19 -11.92 26.57
C GLU A 136 -1.55 -11.24 26.29
N PRO A 137 -2.52 -11.88 25.61
CA PRO A 137 -2.46 -13.22 25.02
C PRO A 137 -1.87 -13.21 23.59
N LEU A 138 -0.86 -14.06 23.37
CA LEU A 138 -0.08 -14.14 22.14
C LEU A 138 -0.91 -14.35 20.86
N ARG A 139 -1.96 -15.17 20.95
CA ARG A 139 -2.88 -15.43 19.83
C ARG A 139 -3.58 -14.15 19.34
N LEU A 140 -3.88 -13.23 20.26
CA LEU A 140 -4.52 -11.96 19.93
C LEU A 140 -3.53 -11.02 19.24
N ALA A 141 -2.28 -10.99 19.69
CA ALA A 141 -1.21 -10.21 19.04
C ALA A 141 -1.00 -10.68 17.60
N VAL A 142 -0.79 -12.00 17.41
CA VAL A 142 -0.68 -12.61 16.08
C VAL A 142 -1.89 -12.27 15.20
N ALA A 143 -3.12 -12.36 15.75
CA ALA A 143 -4.32 -12.00 15.00
C ALA A 143 -4.31 -10.54 14.54
N PHE A 144 -3.96 -9.58 15.41
CA PHE A 144 -3.90 -8.16 15.02
C PHE A 144 -2.83 -7.89 13.94
N PHE A 145 -1.65 -8.50 14.06
CA PHE A 145 -0.57 -8.33 13.09
C PHE A 145 -0.86 -8.96 11.72
N VAL A 146 -1.81 -9.89 11.64
CA VAL A 146 -2.30 -10.43 10.35
C VAL A 146 -3.49 -9.61 9.85
N ILE A 147 -4.45 -9.27 10.72
CA ILE A 147 -5.69 -8.58 10.35
C ILE A 147 -5.44 -7.14 9.91
N LEU A 148 -4.54 -6.39 10.58
CA LEU A 148 -4.30 -4.98 10.23
C LEU A 148 -3.73 -4.83 8.82
N PRO A 149 -2.66 -5.55 8.42
CA PRO A 149 -2.20 -5.54 7.04
C PRO A 149 -3.24 -6.04 6.03
N ALA A 150 -4.06 -7.03 6.40
CA ALA A 150 -5.15 -7.51 5.56
C ALA A 150 -6.21 -6.43 5.32
N ALA A 151 -6.63 -5.74 6.39
CA ALA A 151 -7.57 -4.64 6.35
C ALA A 151 -7.02 -3.47 5.54
N TYR A 152 -5.73 -3.16 5.69
CA TYR A 152 -5.03 -2.18 4.86
C TYR A 152 -5.11 -2.56 3.37
N GLY A 153 -4.77 -3.80 3.01
CA GLY A 153 -4.84 -4.29 1.63
C GLY A 153 -6.24 -4.19 1.04
N ALA A 154 -7.27 -4.62 1.78
CA ALA A 154 -8.66 -4.49 1.37
C ALA A 154 -9.06 -3.01 1.17
N ALA A 155 -8.75 -2.15 2.15
CA ALA A 155 -9.15 -0.75 2.15
C ALA A 155 -8.48 0.04 1.02
N VAL A 156 -7.18 -0.16 0.79
CA VAL A 156 -6.45 0.48 -0.32
C VAL A 156 -7.07 0.07 -1.65
N SER A 157 -7.36 -1.22 -1.85
CA SER A 157 -7.99 -1.68 -3.10
C SER A 157 -9.33 -0.98 -3.33
N LEU A 158 -10.20 -0.95 -2.32
CA LEU A 158 -11.53 -0.36 -2.44
C LEU A 158 -11.46 1.16 -2.65
N LEU A 159 -10.61 1.85 -1.89
CA LEU A 159 -10.46 3.30 -1.96
C LEU A 159 -9.80 3.73 -3.28
N ALA A 160 -8.75 3.05 -3.72
CA ALA A 160 -8.07 3.34 -4.98
C ALA A 160 -9.04 3.16 -6.16
N GLU A 161 -9.81 2.07 -6.20
CA GLU A 161 -10.82 1.88 -7.26
C GLU A 161 -11.89 2.97 -7.24
N ARG A 162 -12.37 3.34 -6.05
CA ARG A 162 -13.34 4.42 -5.90
C ARG A 162 -12.79 5.75 -6.41
N LEU A 163 -11.55 6.09 -6.05
CA LEU A 163 -10.90 7.33 -6.50
C LEU A 163 -10.62 7.33 -8.01
N VAL A 164 -10.28 6.17 -8.59
CA VAL A 164 -10.07 6.03 -10.04
C VAL A 164 -11.38 6.21 -10.82
N ARG A 165 -12.49 5.68 -10.31
CA ARG A 165 -13.82 5.84 -10.93
C ARG A 165 -14.46 7.20 -10.67
N ALA A 166 -14.00 7.94 -9.66
CA ALA A 166 -14.56 9.24 -9.34
C ALA A 166 -14.40 10.23 -10.50
N PRO A 167 -15.41 11.11 -10.73
CA PRO A 167 -15.32 12.17 -11.72
C PRO A 167 -14.13 13.08 -11.43
N ARG A 168 -13.67 13.81 -12.47
CA ARG A 168 -12.55 14.73 -12.34
C ARG A 168 -12.86 15.77 -11.26
N ALA A 169 -11.98 15.88 -10.27
CA ALA A 169 -12.10 16.87 -9.22
C ALA A 169 -12.04 18.30 -9.79
N PRO A 170 -12.74 19.29 -9.18
CA PRO A 170 -12.63 20.69 -9.57
C PRO A 170 -11.18 21.19 -9.43
N GLY A 171 -10.81 22.22 -10.21
CA GLY A 171 -9.42 22.61 -10.48
C GLY A 171 -8.51 22.72 -9.26
N ALA A 172 -8.96 23.41 -8.20
CA ALA A 172 -8.17 23.55 -6.98
C ALA A 172 -7.96 22.23 -6.23
N LEU A 173 -9.03 21.42 -6.07
CA LEU A 173 -8.94 20.11 -5.42
C LEU A 173 -8.06 19.15 -6.22
N ARG A 174 -8.07 19.25 -7.56
CA ARG A 174 -7.19 18.49 -8.43
C ARG A 174 -5.71 18.82 -8.16
N ILE A 175 -5.37 20.10 -8.03
CA ILE A 175 -3.99 20.51 -7.72
C ILE A 175 -3.58 19.98 -6.35
N VAL A 176 -4.44 20.09 -5.33
CA VAL A 176 -4.16 19.53 -4.00
C VAL A 176 -3.93 18.02 -4.08
N LEU A 177 -4.84 17.26 -4.70
CA LEU A 177 -4.69 15.80 -4.82
C LEU A 177 -3.47 15.37 -5.65
N LEU A 178 -3.00 16.23 -6.55
CA LEU A 178 -1.86 15.93 -7.43
C LEU A 178 -0.53 16.39 -6.85
N VAL A 179 -0.49 17.47 -6.07
CA VAL A 179 0.76 18.06 -5.57
C VAL A 179 1.00 17.69 -4.12
N LEU A 180 -0.05 17.67 -3.28
CA LEU A 180 0.07 17.41 -1.84
C LEU A 180 0.77 16.07 -1.52
N PRO A 181 0.37 14.92 -2.07
CA PRO A 181 1.02 13.65 -1.73
C PRO A 181 2.48 13.61 -2.20
N PHE A 182 2.79 14.21 -3.36
CA PHE A 182 4.16 14.25 -3.88
C PHE A 182 5.04 15.20 -3.04
N GLY A 183 4.50 16.36 -2.65
CA GLY A 183 5.17 17.30 -1.75
C GLY A 183 5.46 16.67 -0.40
N LEU A 184 4.47 16.01 0.20
CA LEU A 184 4.63 15.26 1.45
C LEU A 184 5.70 14.18 1.35
N LEU A 185 5.72 13.41 0.25
CA LEU A 185 6.75 12.39 0.00
C LEU A 185 8.14 12.99 -0.15
N ALA A 186 8.26 14.12 -0.84
CA ALA A 186 9.55 14.76 -1.11
C ALA A 186 10.16 15.39 0.13
N THR A 187 9.35 16.01 0.98
CA THR A 187 9.84 16.76 2.15
C THR A 187 9.86 15.94 3.44
N GLY A 188 8.90 15.02 3.63
CA GLY A 188 8.73 14.29 4.88
C GLY A 188 9.17 12.83 4.85
N GLY A 189 9.32 12.22 3.66
CA GLY A 189 9.43 10.77 3.53
C GLY A 189 10.83 10.17 3.62
N GLY A 190 11.87 11.01 3.69
CA GLY A 190 13.26 10.55 3.65
C GLY A 190 13.52 9.57 2.49
N PRO A 191 14.25 8.45 2.71
CA PRO A 191 14.55 7.51 1.64
C PRO A 191 13.30 6.81 1.07
N PHE A 192 12.27 6.55 1.89
CA PHE A 192 11.05 5.87 1.45
C PHE A 192 10.18 6.75 0.57
N GLY A 193 10.06 8.03 0.92
CA GLY A 193 9.36 9.02 0.09
C GLY A 193 10.03 9.20 -1.26
N LEU A 194 11.37 9.29 -1.27
CA LEU A 194 12.15 9.36 -2.50
C LEU A 194 12.00 8.09 -3.36
N ALA A 195 11.98 6.91 -2.74
CA ALA A 195 11.76 5.65 -3.47
C ALA A 195 10.38 5.60 -4.13
N ALA A 196 9.31 5.97 -3.41
CA ALA A 196 7.95 6.03 -3.97
C ALA A 196 7.83 7.05 -5.12
N LEU A 197 8.46 8.22 -4.96
CA LEU A 197 8.54 9.23 -6.02
C LEU A 197 9.32 8.73 -7.23
N ALA A 198 10.49 8.13 -7.02
CA ALA A 198 11.31 7.57 -8.09
C ALA A 198 10.58 6.47 -8.86
N LEU A 199 9.83 5.60 -8.16
CA LEU A 199 8.99 4.59 -8.78
C LEU A 199 7.87 5.21 -9.63
N GLY A 200 7.14 6.20 -9.08
CA GLY A 200 6.07 6.88 -9.82
C GLY A 200 6.58 7.64 -11.05
N MET A 201 7.70 8.35 -10.91
CA MET A 201 8.36 9.06 -12.02
C MET A 201 8.93 8.09 -13.05
N GLY A 202 9.60 7.02 -12.62
CA GLY A 202 10.16 5.98 -13.49
C GLY A 202 9.06 5.27 -14.29
N ALA A 203 7.97 4.88 -13.66
CA ALA A 203 6.81 4.28 -14.32
C ALA A 203 6.20 5.24 -15.35
N SER A 204 6.05 6.52 -15.00
CA SER A 204 5.51 7.54 -15.91
C SER A 204 6.44 7.81 -17.10
N ALA A 205 7.76 7.90 -16.85
CA ALA A 205 8.76 8.14 -17.87
C ALA A 205 8.94 6.93 -18.80
N ALA A 206 8.88 5.71 -18.27
CA ALA A 206 8.94 4.49 -19.07
C ALA A 206 7.70 4.36 -19.98
N ASN A 207 6.55 4.87 -19.55
CA ASN A 207 5.29 4.78 -20.30
C ASN A 207 5.04 5.90 -21.32
N ARG A 208 6.06 6.71 -21.68
CA ARG A 208 5.94 7.86 -22.61
C ARG A 208 5.24 7.55 -23.94
N ALA A 209 5.47 6.37 -24.50
CA ALA A 209 4.90 5.94 -25.79
C ALA A 209 3.73 4.96 -25.65
N GLY A 210 3.24 4.73 -24.41
CA GLY A 210 2.23 3.70 -24.11
C GLY A 210 2.72 2.26 -24.39
N GLY A 211 3.98 2.08 -24.81
CA GLY A 211 4.56 0.77 -25.10
C GLY A 211 4.66 -0.09 -23.85
N VAL A 212 5.07 0.50 -22.73
CA VAL A 212 5.15 -0.18 -21.43
C VAL A 212 3.77 -0.58 -20.95
N ALA A 213 2.77 0.30 -20.97
CA ALA A 213 1.41 -0.07 -20.60
C ALA A 213 0.83 -1.18 -21.50
N ARG A 214 1.09 -1.15 -22.81
CA ARG A 214 0.69 -2.22 -23.73
C ARG A 214 1.38 -3.54 -23.43
N ALA A 215 2.69 -3.51 -23.21
CA ALA A 215 3.46 -4.69 -22.84
C ALA A 215 3.01 -5.26 -21.49
N TRP A 216 2.74 -4.40 -20.50
CA TRP A 216 2.26 -4.77 -19.17
C TRP A 216 0.88 -5.43 -19.20
N ARG A 217 0.02 -5.00 -20.13
CA ARG A 217 -1.31 -5.57 -20.38
C ARG A 217 -1.31 -6.76 -21.35
N SER A 218 -0.14 -7.20 -21.81
CA SER A 218 -0.05 -8.37 -22.68
C SER A 218 -0.40 -9.66 -21.91
N ALA A 219 -0.87 -10.68 -22.62
CA ALA A 219 -1.18 -11.98 -22.02
C ALA A 219 0.05 -12.60 -21.31
N PRO A 220 1.28 -12.58 -21.89
CA PRO A 220 2.47 -13.07 -21.18
C PRO A 220 2.76 -12.30 -19.89
N ALA A 221 2.70 -10.97 -19.92
CA ALA A 221 2.94 -10.15 -18.72
C ALA A 221 1.89 -10.42 -17.63
N THR A 222 0.63 -10.63 -18.01
CA THR A 222 -0.44 -10.98 -17.08
C THR A 222 -0.21 -12.34 -16.43
N TRP A 223 0.18 -13.35 -17.21
CA TRP A 223 0.53 -14.67 -16.68
C TRP A 223 1.75 -14.64 -15.77
N ALA A 224 2.81 -13.94 -16.19
CA ALA A 224 4.01 -13.75 -15.36
C ALA A 224 3.68 -13.01 -14.07
N GLY A 225 2.87 -11.96 -14.13
CA GLY A 225 2.38 -11.22 -12.96
C GLY A 225 1.59 -12.10 -12.00
N ARG A 226 0.66 -12.92 -12.51
CA ARG A 226 -0.10 -13.89 -11.69
C ARG A 226 0.80 -14.95 -11.05
N ALA A 227 1.74 -15.51 -11.81
CA ALA A 227 2.71 -16.47 -11.28
C ALA A 227 3.58 -15.83 -10.20
N GLY A 228 4.02 -14.59 -10.42
CA GLY A 228 4.76 -13.81 -9.42
C GLY A 228 3.95 -13.56 -8.16
N LEU A 229 2.68 -13.15 -8.28
CA LEU A 229 1.78 -12.96 -7.12
C LEU A 229 1.57 -14.26 -6.35
N LEU A 230 1.35 -15.38 -7.05
CA LEU A 230 1.21 -16.70 -6.43
C LEU A 230 2.51 -17.12 -5.72
N GLY A 231 3.67 -16.86 -6.34
CA GLY A 231 4.97 -17.14 -5.74
C GLY A 231 5.21 -16.32 -4.48
N VAL A 232 4.97 -15.00 -4.53
CA VAL A 232 5.08 -14.10 -3.37
C VAL A 232 4.12 -14.53 -2.27
N PHE A 233 2.86 -14.81 -2.60
CA PHE A 233 1.87 -15.30 -1.65
C PHE A 233 2.29 -16.64 -1.01
N GLY A 234 2.75 -17.60 -1.81
CA GLY A 234 3.21 -18.89 -1.33
C GLY A 234 4.43 -18.77 -0.40
N LEU A 235 5.46 -18.04 -0.81
CA LEU A 235 6.67 -17.85 -0.02
C LEU A 235 6.40 -17.09 1.29
N SER A 236 5.67 -15.97 1.22
CA SER A 236 5.32 -15.20 2.42
C SER A 236 4.36 -15.94 3.34
N GLY A 237 3.42 -16.72 2.80
CA GLY A 237 2.51 -17.56 3.56
C GLY A 237 3.24 -18.68 4.31
N VAL A 238 4.19 -19.37 3.66
CA VAL A 238 5.02 -20.38 4.31
C VAL A 238 5.89 -19.77 5.41
N ALA A 239 6.50 -18.61 5.17
CA ALA A 239 7.27 -17.89 6.18
C ALA A 239 6.40 -17.53 7.39
N LEU A 240 5.24 -16.92 7.15
CA LEU A 240 4.28 -16.56 8.19
C LEU A 240 3.82 -17.78 9.01
N LEU A 241 3.46 -18.89 8.35
CA LEU A 241 3.02 -20.11 9.04
C LEU A 241 4.14 -20.72 9.90
N ARG A 242 5.38 -20.70 9.40
CA ARG A 242 6.55 -21.17 10.14
C ARG A 242 6.77 -20.32 11.40
N ASP A 243 6.73 -19.00 11.25
CA ASP A 243 7.03 -18.08 12.34
C ASP A 243 5.90 -18.07 13.37
N VAL A 244 4.62 -18.14 12.94
CA VAL A 244 3.48 -18.32 13.86
C VAL A 244 3.55 -19.66 14.59
N GLY A 245 3.95 -20.74 13.93
CA GLY A 245 4.09 -22.06 14.55
C GLY A 245 5.29 -22.17 15.49
N ALA A 246 6.30 -21.29 15.36
CA ALA A 246 7.41 -21.20 16.30
C ALA A 246 7.07 -20.38 17.55
N VAL A 247 6.11 -19.47 17.43
CA VAL A 247 5.68 -18.54 18.48
C VAL A 247 4.58 -19.15 19.38
N LEU A 248 3.67 -19.95 18.81
CA LEU A 248 2.54 -20.57 19.52
C LEU A 248 2.87 -21.94 20.14
#